data_AF-A0A0F2QVA8-F1
#
_entry.id   AF-A0A0F2QVA8-F1
#
_cell.length_a   1.000
_cell.length_b   1.000
_cell.length_c   1.000
_cell.angle_alpha   90.00
_cell.angle_beta   90.00
_cell.angle_gamma   90.00
#
_symmetry.space_group_name_H-M   'P 1'
#
loop_
_entity.id
_entity.type
_entity.pdbx_description
1 polymer ?
#
loop_
_entity_poly.entity_id
_entity_poly.type
_entity_poly.pdbx_seq_one_letter_code
_entity_poly.pdbx_strand_id
1 'polypeptide(L)'
;MPPGADIVIEYTGVEQIVIDAMRSTSHGGIVCLAGISSGVREIRLNVVAFNSGIVLENDAEFGSVNADMRHYKIAAETLAPFVQWCLRV
;
A
#
# COMPACT_ATOMS: atom_id res chain seq x y z
N MET A 1 15.91 7.69 13.42
CA MET A 1 14.64 7.38 12.75
C MET A 1 14.55 5.86 12.69
N PRO A 2 13.46 5.21 13.12
CA PRO A 2 13.30 3.77 12.91
C PRO A 2 13.51 3.46 11.42
N PRO A 3 14.04 2.27 11.07
CA PRO A 3 14.21 1.92 9.67
C PRO A 3 12.88 2.07 8.93
N GLY A 4 12.92 2.65 7.73
CA GLY A 4 11.74 2.78 6.88
C GLY A 4 11.09 1.42 6.64
N ALA A 5 9.79 1.41 6.32
CA ALA A 5 9.07 0.18 6.06
C ALA A 5 9.49 -0.42 4.71
N ASP A 6 9.71 -1.74 4.66
CA ASP A 6 10.02 -2.40 3.38
C ASP A 6 8.77 -2.51 2.49
N ILE A 7 7.58 -2.64 3.10
CA ILE A 7 6.30 -2.73 2.40
C ILE A 7 5.28 -1.84 3.10
N VAL A 8 4.63 -0.96 2.34
CA VAL A 8 3.53 -0.10 2.78
C VAL A 8 2.29 -0.41 1.95
N ILE A 9 1.15 -0.60 2.62
CA ILE A 9 -0.16 -0.73 1.97
C ILE A 9 -1.01 0.47 2.39
N GLU A 10 -1.27 1.36 1.45
CA GLU A 10 -2.13 2.51 1.63
C GLU A 10 -3.57 2.12 1.26
N TYR A 11 -4.48 2.16 2.25
CA TYR A 11 -5.89 1.78 2.06
C TYR A 11 -6.86 2.80 2.69
N THR A 12 -6.39 4.01 2.94
CA THR A 12 -7.18 5.10 3.52
C THR A 12 -7.81 5.98 2.44
N GLY A 13 -7.11 6.18 1.32
CA GLY A 13 -7.46 7.17 0.30
C GLY A 13 -7.32 8.61 0.77
N VAL A 14 -6.88 8.87 2.01
CA VAL A 14 -6.66 10.22 2.53
C VAL A 14 -5.41 10.79 1.88
N GLU A 15 -5.56 11.92 1.18
CA GLU A 15 -4.55 12.40 0.24
C GLU A 15 -3.19 12.68 0.93
N GLN A 16 -3.20 13.16 2.18
CA GLN A 16 -1.96 13.35 2.95
C GLN A 16 -1.30 12.03 3.34
N ILE A 17 -2.09 11.00 3.70
CA ILE A 17 -1.58 9.68 4.07
C ILE A 17 -0.96 8.99 2.85
N VAL A 18 -1.51 9.20 1.65
CA VAL A 18 -0.91 8.71 0.40
C VAL A 18 0.50 9.28 0.22
N ILE A 19 0.68 10.59 0.41
CA ILE A 19 1.99 11.24 0.28
C ILE A 19 2.97 10.77 1.36
N ASP A 20 2.48 10.60 2.58
CA ASP A 20 3.31 10.15 3.70
C ASP A 20 3.73 8.68 3.53
N ALA A 21 2.84 7.83 3.01
CA ALA A 21 3.13 6.43 2.69
C ALA A 21 4.28 6.31 1.67
N MET A 22 4.22 7.08 0.58
CA MET A 22 5.27 7.17 -0.46
C MET A 22 6.62 7.73 0.04
N ARG A 23 6.71 8.21 1.28
CA ARG A 23 7.94 8.76 1.89
C ARG A 23 8.41 7.98 3.11
N SER A 24 7.74 6.88 3.43
CA SER A 24 7.97 6.11 4.66
C SER A 24 8.75 4.81 4.44
N THR A 25 9.19 4.56 3.21
CA THR A 25 9.89 3.34 2.79
C THR A 25 11.37 3.31 3.16
N SER A 26 11.91 2.10 3.32
CA SER A 26 13.35 1.84 3.25
C SER A 26 13.80 1.85 1.78
N HIS A 27 15.13 1.87 1.51
CA HIS A 27 15.62 1.74 0.13
C HIS A 27 15.21 0.37 -0.43
N GLY A 28 14.60 0.36 -1.61
CA GLY A 28 14.05 -0.83 -2.23
C GLY A 28 12.63 -1.14 -1.74
N GLY A 29 11.96 -0.15 -1.14
CA GLY A 29 10.65 -0.31 -0.53
C GLY A 29 9.53 -0.38 -1.57
N ILE A 30 8.41 -0.98 -1.17
CA ILE A 30 7.25 -1.18 -2.02
C ILE A 30 6.02 -0.50 -1.41
N VAL A 31 5.37 0.38 -2.18
CA VAL A 31 4.11 1.02 -1.80
C VAL A 31 2.98 0.56 -2.73
N CYS A 32 1.96 -0.06 -2.13
CA CYS A 32 0.71 -0.41 -2.81
C CYS A 32 -0.37 0.61 -2.45
N LEU A 33 -0.87 1.33 -3.44
CA LEU A 33 -1.99 2.27 -3.32
C LEU A 33 -3.30 1.55 -3.65
N ALA A 34 -4.05 1.20 -2.63
CA ALA A 34 -5.32 0.48 -2.73
C ALA A 34 -6.54 1.30 -2.24
N GLY A 35 -6.30 2.45 -1.61
CA GLY A 35 -7.32 3.45 -1.30
C GLY A 35 -7.68 4.31 -2.51
N ILE A 36 -8.92 4.81 -2.54
CA ILE A 36 -9.36 5.80 -3.54
C ILE A 36 -9.64 7.12 -2.82
N SER A 37 -8.99 8.18 -3.29
CA SER A 37 -9.19 9.52 -2.75
C SER A 37 -10.52 10.13 -3.18
N SER A 38 -11.08 10.98 -2.31
CA SER A 38 -12.35 11.67 -2.54
C SER A 38 -12.27 12.78 -3.58
N GLY A 39 -11.05 13.22 -3.93
CA GLY A 39 -10.80 14.22 -4.97
C GLY A 39 -11.16 15.65 -4.57
N VAL A 40 -11.43 15.90 -3.28
CA VAL A 40 -11.92 17.20 -2.80
C VAL A 40 -10.79 18.23 -2.63
N ARG A 41 -9.54 17.78 -2.50
CA ARG A 41 -8.39 18.64 -2.20
C ARG A 41 -7.22 18.38 -3.14
N GLU A 42 -6.69 19.45 -3.72
CA GLU A 42 -5.41 19.38 -4.42
C GLU A 42 -4.23 19.37 -3.43
N ILE A 43 -3.26 18.50 -3.69
CA ILE A 43 -1.98 18.47 -2.96
C ILE A 43 -0.84 18.78 -3.92
N ARG A 44 0.10 19.62 -3.47
CA ARG A 44 1.32 19.93 -4.20
C ARG A 44 2.39 18.86 -3.94
N LEU A 45 2.85 18.21 -5.00
CA LEU A 45 3.96 17.26 -4.98
C LEU A 45 5.13 17.82 -5.79
N ASN A 46 6.34 17.79 -5.22
CA ASN A 46 7.57 18.04 -5.98
C ASN A 46 7.93 16.77 -6.77
N VAL A 47 7.48 16.71 -8.01
CA VAL A 47 7.65 15.54 -8.89
C VAL A 47 9.12 15.22 -9.16
N VAL A 48 10.00 16.22 -9.21
CA VAL A 48 11.44 16.00 -9.47
C VAL A 48 12.07 15.26 -8.30
N ALA A 49 11.89 15.77 -7.08
CA ALA A 49 12.46 15.14 -5.88
C ALA A 49 11.87 13.73 -5.66
N PHE A 50 10.56 13.59 -5.89
CA PHE A 50 9.85 12.32 -5.76
C PHE A 50 10.36 11.25 -6.75
N ASN A 51 10.38 11.56 -8.05
CA ASN A 51 10.86 10.62 -9.07
C ASN A 51 12.34 10.24 -8.86
N SER A 52 13.18 11.22 -8.49
CA SER A 52 14.58 10.94 -8.19
C SER A 52 14.76 10.03 -6.96
N GLY A 53 13.94 10.20 -5.92
CA GLY A 53 13.92 9.31 -4.76
C GLY A 53 13.63 7.87 -5.16
N ILE A 54 12.53 7.65 -5.89
CA ILE A 54 12.12 6.32 -6.37
C ILE A 54 13.26 5.63 -7.13
N VAL A 55 13.87 6.34 -8.09
CA VAL A 55 14.92 5.75 -8.94
C VAL A 55 16.20 5.47 -8.16
N LEU A 56 16.65 6.40 -7.32
CA LEU A 56 17.93 6.26 -6.61
C LEU A 56 17.84 5.26 -5.46
N GLU A 57 16.68 5.15 -4.82
CA GLU A 57 16.45 4.25 -3.70
C GLU A 57 15.97 2.87 -4.16
N ASN A 58 15.62 2.70 -5.45
CA ASN A 58 15.05 1.49 -6.06
C ASN A 58 13.64 1.13 -5.55
N ASP A 59 12.86 2.14 -5.19
CA ASP A 59 11.51 1.94 -4.67
C ASP A 59 10.53 1.62 -5.80
N ALA A 60 9.45 0.93 -5.44
CA ALA A 60 8.36 0.59 -6.35
C ALA A 60 7.02 1.05 -5.79
N GLU A 61 6.31 1.87 -6.57
CA GLU A 61 4.99 2.38 -6.20
C GLU A 61 3.96 2.01 -7.28
N PHE A 62 2.83 1.43 -6.87
CA PHE A 62 1.80 1.01 -7.81
C PHE A 62 0.39 1.07 -7.21
N GLY A 63 -0.59 1.27 -8.08
CA GLY A 63 -2.00 1.17 -7.72
C GLY A 63 -2.53 -0.24 -7.93
N SER A 64 -3.40 -0.71 -7.03
CA SER A 64 -4.12 -1.97 -7.20
C SER A 64 -5.60 -1.80 -6.86
N VAL A 65 -6.47 -2.39 -7.69
CA VAL A 65 -7.92 -2.40 -7.48
C VAL A 65 -8.48 -3.74 -7.95
N ASN A 66 -9.57 -4.14 -7.30
CA ASN A 66 -10.29 -5.37 -7.61
C ASN A 66 -9.45 -6.65 -7.40
N ALA A 67 -10.01 -7.81 -7.73
CA ALA A 67 -9.37 -9.10 -7.62
C ALA A 67 -9.97 -10.09 -8.62
N ASP A 68 -9.12 -10.90 -9.25
CA ASP A 68 -9.51 -12.09 -10.02
C ASP A 68 -9.89 -13.31 -9.13
N MET A 69 -10.61 -14.29 -9.70
CA MET A 69 -11.05 -15.54 -9.06
C MET A 69 -9.93 -16.27 -8.29
N ARG A 70 -8.71 -16.27 -8.83
CA ARG A 70 -7.57 -16.91 -8.14
C ARG A 70 -7.28 -16.31 -6.76
N HIS A 71 -7.50 -15.00 -6.58
CA HIS A 71 -7.27 -14.33 -5.31
C HIS A 71 -8.36 -14.66 -4.29
N TYR A 72 -9.61 -14.83 -4.72
CA TYR A 72 -10.69 -15.30 -3.86
C TYR A 72 -10.43 -16.71 -3.33
N LYS A 73 -9.86 -17.59 -4.16
CA LYS A 73 -9.43 -18.93 -3.73
C LYS A 73 -8.37 -18.86 -2.63
N ILE A 74 -7.33 -18.04 -2.82
CA ILE A 74 -6.28 -17.80 -1.82
C ILE A 74 -6.87 -17.24 -0.52
N ALA A 75 -7.81 -16.29 -0.61
CA ALA A 75 -8.47 -15.71 0.55
C ALA A 75 -9.25 -16.76 1.35
N ALA A 76 -10.02 -17.63 0.67
CA ALA A 76 -10.75 -18.73 1.33
C ALA A 76 -9.80 -19.71 2.04
N GLU A 77 -8.70 -20.09 1.38
CA GLU A 77 -7.67 -20.98 1.97
C GLU A 77 -7.00 -20.32 3.19
N THR A 78 -6.68 -19.02 3.11
CA THR A 78 -6.03 -18.27 4.19
C THR A 78 -6.95 -18.06 5.39
N LEU A 79 -8.25 -17.84 5.16
CA LEU A 79 -9.24 -17.62 6.22
C LEU A 79 -9.72 -18.90 6.90
N ALA A 80 -9.59 -20.06 6.24
CA ALA A 80 -10.13 -21.33 6.75
C ALA A 80 -9.67 -21.66 8.19
N PRO A 81 -8.40 -21.50 8.59
CA PRO A 81 -7.97 -21.78 9.97
C PRO A 81 -8.65 -20.87 11.00
N PHE A 82 -8.87 -19.59 10.65
CA PHE A 82 -9.54 -18.63 11.53
C PHE A 82 -11.02 -18.96 11.69
N VAL A 83 -11.72 -19.29 10.60
CA VAL A 83 -13.13 -19.74 10.66
C VAL A 83 -13.26 -20.99 11.52
N GLN A 84 -12.34 -21.94 11.37
CA GLN A 84 -12.30 -23.14 12.19
C GLN A 84 -12.06 -22.83 13.68
N TRP A 85 -11.26 -21.82 14.00
CA TRP A 85 -11.09 -21.35 15.38
C TRP A 85 -12.38 -20.73 15.92
N CYS A 86 -13.05 -19.85 15.17
CA CYS A 86 -14.30 -19.20 15.57
C CYS A 86 -15.43 -20.20 15.88
N LEU A 87 -15.46 -21.36 15.21
CA LEU A 87 -16.48 -22.39 15.44
C LEU A 87 -16.21 -23.28 16.66
N ARG A 88 -15.01 -23.17 17.27
CA ARG A 88 -14.60 -23.93 18.45
C ARG A 88 -14.65 -23.12 19.74
N VAL A 89 -14.87 -21.80 19.66
CA VAL A 89 -15.05 -20.88 20.78
C VAL A 89 -16.52 -20.52 20.95
#